data_AF-A0A9E1ZGX7-F1
#
_entry.id   AF-A0A9E1ZGX7-F1
#
_cell.length_a   1.000
_cell.length_b   1.000
_cell.length_c   1.000
_cell.angle_alpha   90.00
_cell.angle_beta   90.00
_cell.angle_gamma   90.00
#
_symmetry.space_group_name_H-M   'P 1'
#
loop_
_entity.id
_entity.type
_entity.pdbx_description
1 polymer ?
#
loop_
_entity_poly.entity_id
_entity_poly.type
_entity_poly.pdbx_seq_one_letter_code
_entity_poly.pdbx_strand_id
1 'polypeptide(L)'
;METLVDYWYGKNRDRNLDLQKAKLEVPIQQISPTTKSQQQFENKPKGKVNKMKKHKQIEEWLTTVTESWAEYAKEETFSGMNLAQFKVLTGTSITEREQLDTILRDRRAGIARREAADRKTREHIKMVVHAVLADPDHGPNSALYRAMGYITDNERASGLTRKGDASDDPSNA
;
A
#
# COMPACT_ATOMS: atom_id res chain seq x y z
N MET A 1 8.73 29.14 8.59
CA MET A 1 9.77 28.28 9.21
C MET A 1 9.19 26.88 9.25
N GLU A 2 9.26 26.21 8.11
CA GLU A 2 8.79 24.84 7.92
C GLU A 2 9.67 23.91 8.77
N THR A 3 9.04 23.13 9.64
CA THR A 3 9.73 22.14 10.47
C THR A 3 9.94 20.87 9.66
N LEU A 4 11.15 20.31 9.74
CA LEU A 4 11.65 19.06 9.12
C LEU A 4 10.89 17.79 9.56
N VAL A 5 9.56 17.78 9.46
CA VAL A 5 8.69 16.61 9.65
C VAL A 5 7.75 16.41 8.44
N ASP A 6 7.63 17.42 7.56
CA ASP A 6 6.73 17.40 6.39
C ASP A 6 7.31 16.70 5.13
N TYR A 7 8.53 16.16 5.16
CA TYR A 7 9.16 15.61 3.94
C TYR A 7 8.74 14.17 3.56
N TRP A 8 7.81 13.52 4.27
CA TRP A 8 7.45 12.14 3.88
C TRP A 8 5.98 11.73 3.91
N TYR A 9 5.03 12.58 4.28
CA TYR A 9 3.62 12.21 4.21
C TYR A 9 2.70 13.41 3.92
N GLY A 10 2.14 13.46 2.72
CA GLY A 10 0.87 14.16 2.49
C GLY A 10 0.71 14.86 1.13
N LYS A 11 0.20 14.15 0.13
CA LYS A 11 -0.70 14.80 -0.85
C LYS A 11 -1.71 13.79 -1.39
N ASN A 12 -2.98 14.20 -1.37
CA ASN A 12 -4.18 13.55 -1.92
C ASN A 12 -5.03 12.74 -0.92
N ARG A 13 -5.57 13.45 0.08
CA ARG A 13 -6.95 13.28 0.50
C ARG A 13 -7.68 14.55 0.10
N ASP A 14 -8.62 14.44 -0.84
CA ASP A 14 -10.01 14.83 -0.62
C ASP A 14 -10.80 14.91 -1.94
N ARG A 15 -12.08 14.54 -1.81
CA ARG A 15 -13.26 14.91 -2.63
C ARG A 15 -13.61 14.02 -3.83
N ASN A 16 -14.49 13.04 -3.59
CA ASN A 16 -15.90 13.22 -3.98
C ASN A 16 -16.78 12.11 -3.37
N LEU A 17 -17.43 12.43 -2.26
CA LEU A 17 -18.69 11.82 -1.86
C LEU A 17 -19.75 12.84 -2.26
N ASP A 18 -20.64 12.48 -3.17
CA ASP A 18 -22.01 13.02 -3.14
C ASP A 18 -22.97 12.05 -3.84
N LEU A 19 -23.83 11.48 -3.01
CA LEU A 19 -24.97 10.65 -3.35
C LEU A 19 -26.16 11.56 -3.73
N GLN A 20 -26.80 11.20 -4.85
CA GLN A 20 -28.23 11.36 -5.13
C GLN A 20 -28.80 12.78 -5.33
N LYS A 21 -29.23 13.03 -6.57
CA LYS A 21 -30.49 13.71 -6.83
C LYS A 21 -31.20 13.04 -8.02
N ALA A 22 -32.32 12.39 -7.70
CA ALA A 22 -33.26 11.86 -8.67
C ALA A 22 -33.92 13.00 -9.46
N LYS A 23 -34.11 12.78 -10.76
CA LYS A 23 -35.29 13.28 -11.47
C LYS A 23 -35.66 12.31 -12.59
N LEU A 24 -36.81 11.70 -12.38
CA LEU A 24 -37.63 10.97 -13.33
C LEU A 24 -37.91 11.86 -14.55
N GLU A 25 -37.85 11.28 -15.74
CA GLU A 25 -38.77 11.58 -16.85
C GLU A 25 -38.64 10.48 -17.91
N VAL A 26 -39.65 9.63 -17.96
CA VAL A 26 -39.92 8.69 -19.05
C VAL A 26 -40.60 9.48 -20.18
N PRO A 27 -40.21 9.27 -21.44
CA PRO A 27 -41.23 9.21 -22.48
C PRO A 27 -41.20 7.90 -23.26
N ILE A 28 -42.42 7.45 -23.51
CA ILE A 28 -42.89 6.20 -24.09
C ILE A 28 -42.77 6.22 -25.64
N GLN A 29 -42.86 5.01 -26.24
CA GLN A 29 -43.37 4.69 -27.59
C GLN A 29 -42.35 4.76 -28.76
N GLN A 30 -42.22 3.82 -29.73
CA GLN A 30 -43.23 3.01 -30.44
C GLN A 30 -42.66 1.72 -31.10
N ILE A 31 -43.39 0.60 -30.94
CA ILE A 31 -43.87 -0.42 -31.91
C ILE A 31 -42.99 -0.83 -33.14
N SER A 32 -42.79 -2.16 -33.26
CA SER A 32 -42.31 -3.00 -34.40
C SER A 32 -43.18 -2.84 -35.70
N PRO A 33 -42.92 -3.44 -36.91
CA PRO A 33 -42.18 -4.68 -37.23
C PRO A 33 -41.36 -4.67 -38.57
N THR A 34 -40.64 -5.75 -38.91
CA THR A 34 -40.61 -6.45 -40.24
C THR A 34 -39.28 -7.14 -40.60
N THR A 35 -39.41 -8.43 -40.88
CA THR A 35 -38.95 -9.22 -42.05
C THR A 35 -37.56 -8.99 -42.66
N LYS A 36 -36.78 -10.08 -42.58
CA LYS A 36 -35.72 -10.59 -43.49
C LYS A 36 -35.37 -9.72 -44.71
N SER A 37 -34.12 -9.26 -44.78
CA SER A 37 -33.30 -9.39 -46.00
C SER A 37 -31.82 -9.22 -45.68
N GLN A 38 -31.00 -10.02 -46.33
CA GLN A 38 -29.54 -9.98 -46.27
C GLN A 38 -29.05 -8.62 -46.79
N GLN A 39 -28.21 -7.93 -46.01
CA GLN A 39 -27.38 -6.84 -46.54
C GLN A 39 -25.94 -7.06 -46.09
N GLN A 40 -25.14 -7.43 -47.09
CA GLN A 40 -23.79 -6.94 -47.34
C GLN A 40 -22.81 -7.05 -46.16
N PHE A 41 -21.85 -7.98 -46.28
CA PHE A 41 -20.57 -7.86 -45.61
C PHE A 41 -19.83 -6.64 -46.17
N GLU A 42 -20.20 -5.45 -45.71
CA GLU A 42 -19.35 -4.28 -45.86
C GLU A 42 -18.11 -4.53 -45.00
N ASN A 43 -16.96 -4.68 -45.68
CA ASN A 43 -15.66 -4.67 -45.06
C ASN A 43 -15.41 -3.29 -44.45
N LYS A 44 -15.93 -3.09 -43.24
CA LYS A 44 -15.72 -1.88 -42.44
C LYS A 44 -14.22 -1.80 -42.13
N PRO A 45 -13.55 -0.66 -42.38
CA PRO A 45 -12.12 -0.52 -42.10
C PRO A 45 -11.90 -0.85 -40.63
N LYS A 46 -10.81 -1.57 -40.31
CA LYS A 46 -10.42 -1.99 -38.96
C LYS A 46 -10.63 -0.85 -37.97
N GLY A 47 -11.84 -0.77 -37.41
CA GLY A 47 -12.17 0.17 -36.35
C GLY A 47 -11.21 -0.20 -35.24
N LYS A 48 -10.48 0.80 -34.73
CA LYS A 48 -9.56 0.58 -33.62
C LYS A 48 -10.30 -0.28 -32.61
N VAL A 49 -9.90 -1.55 -32.48
CA VAL A 49 -10.47 -2.44 -31.48
C VAL A 49 -10.32 -1.65 -30.21
N ASN A 50 -11.45 -1.24 -29.62
CA ASN A 50 -11.45 -0.45 -28.41
C ASN A 50 -10.61 -1.27 -27.45
N LYS A 51 -9.38 -0.82 -27.17
CA LYS A 51 -8.41 -1.59 -26.40
C LYS A 51 -9.15 -1.92 -25.12
N MET A 52 -9.50 -3.19 -24.94
CA MET A 52 -10.23 -3.66 -23.77
C MET A 52 -9.55 -3.01 -22.58
N LYS A 53 -10.32 -2.21 -21.80
CA LYS A 53 -9.76 -1.49 -20.65
C LYS A 53 -8.98 -2.55 -19.89
N LYS A 54 -7.64 -2.43 -19.87
CA LYS A 54 -6.83 -3.33 -19.07
C LYS A 54 -7.37 -3.17 -17.67
N HIS A 55 -8.00 -4.20 -17.13
CA HIS A 55 -8.48 -4.14 -15.78
C HIS A 55 -7.23 -4.03 -14.91
N LYS A 56 -6.95 -2.81 -14.47
CA LYS A 56 -5.77 -2.49 -13.67
C LYS A 56 -5.81 -3.29 -12.36
N GLN A 57 -7.02 -3.67 -11.93
CA GLN A 57 -7.31 -4.45 -10.76
C GLN A 57 -8.16 -5.67 -11.16
N ILE A 58 -7.62 -6.86 -10.89
CA ILE A 58 -8.27 -8.15 -11.19
C ILE A 58 -9.59 -8.33 -10.43
N GLU A 59 -9.75 -7.69 -9.27
CA GLU A 59 -10.98 -7.70 -8.47
C GLU A 59 -12.12 -6.96 -9.17
N GLU A 60 -11.87 -5.73 -9.65
CA GLU A 60 -12.85 -4.98 -10.45
C GLU A 60 -13.26 -5.75 -11.71
N TRP A 61 -12.31 -6.44 -12.33
CA TRP A 61 -12.60 -7.30 -13.47
C TRP A 61 -13.49 -8.47 -13.09
N LEU A 62 -13.14 -9.18 -12.01
CA LEU A 62 -13.88 -10.32 -11.52
C LEU A 62 -15.33 -9.94 -11.20
N THR A 63 -15.54 -8.79 -10.55
CA THR A 63 -16.87 -8.23 -10.29
C THR A 63 -17.62 -7.97 -11.59
N THR A 64 -17.00 -7.26 -12.54
CA THR A 64 -17.61 -6.94 -13.84
C THR A 64 -18.02 -8.21 -14.60
N VAL A 65 -17.15 -9.23 -14.65
CA VAL A 65 -17.43 -10.51 -15.33
C VAL A 65 -18.57 -11.25 -14.64
N THR A 66 -18.55 -11.28 -13.31
CA THR A 66 -19.55 -11.99 -12.51
C THR A 66 -20.94 -11.35 -12.64
N GLU A 67 -21.01 -10.02 -12.60
CA GLU A 67 -22.26 -9.26 -12.75
C GLU A 67 -22.80 -9.36 -14.18
N SER A 68 -21.95 -9.17 -15.19
CA SER A 68 -22.35 -9.27 -16.60
C SER A 68 -22.85 -10.69 -16.94
N TRP A 69 -22.18 -11.73 -16.44
CA TRP A 69 -22.66 -13.11 -16.63
C TRP A 69 -24.00 -13.31 -15.92
N ALA A 70 -24.14 -12.84 -14.68
CA ALA A 70 -25.40 -12.95 -13.94
C ALA A 70 -26.59 -12.26 -14.65
N GLU A 71 -26.35 -11.13 -15.32
CA GLU A 71 -27.37 -10.34 -16.00
C GLU A 71 -27.76 -10.93 -17.36
N TYR A 72 -26.79 -11.30 -18.19
CA TYR A 72 -27.04 -11.66 -19.58
C TYR A 72 -27.10 -13.16 -19.86
N ALA A 73 -26.53 -14.00 -18.98
CA ALA A 73 -26.31 -15.41 -19.28
C ALA A 73 -26.34 -16.33 -18.04
N LYS A 74 -27.25 -16.06 -17.09
CA LYS A 74 -27.29 -16.73 -15.78
C LYS A 74 -27.32 -18.27 -15.84
N GLU A 75 -28.01 -18.83 -16.83
CA GLU A 75 -28.19 -20.27 -17.00
C GLU A 75 -27.15 -20.90 -17.95
N GLU A 76 -26.35 -20.07 -18.62
CA GLU A 76 -25.37 -20.52 -19.60
C GLU A 76 -24.11 -21.05 -18.91
N THR A 77 -23.48 -22.04 -19.54
CA THR A 77 -22.18 -22.56 -19.10
C THR A 77 -21.08 -22.07 -20.03
N PHE A 78 -20.01 -21.52 -19.46
CA PHE A 78 -18.82 -21.14 -20.23
C PHE A 78 -17.65 -22.00 -19.78
N SER A 79 -16.83 -22.52 -20.71
CA SER A 79 -15.70 -23.40 -20.39
C SER A 79 -16.07 -24.62 -19.52
N GLY A 80 -17.30 -25.11 -19.62
CA GLY A 80 -17.78 -26.24 -18.81
C GLY A 80 -18.09 -25.89 -17.35
N MET A 81 -18.13 -24.61 -16.98
CA MET A 81 -18.54 -24.15 -15.64
C MET A 81 -19.75 -23.24 -15.69
N ASN A 82 -20.60 -23.34 -14.67
CA ASN A 82 -21.67 -22.36 -14.43
C ASN A 82 -21.18 -21.21 -13.54
N LEU A 83 -21.99 -20.16 -13.41
CA LEU A 83 -21.66 -18.97 -12.63
C LEU A 83 -21.29 -19.28 -11.16
N ALA A 84 -21.94 -20.27 -10.54
CA ALA A 84 -21.66 -20.65 -9.15
C ALA A 84 -20.27 -21.29 -9.00
N GLN A 85 -19.91 -22.19 -9.91
CA GLN A 85 -18.58 -22.82 -9.95
C GLN A 85 -17.48 -21.79 -10.21
N PHE A 86 -17.72 -20.83 -11.12
CA PHE A 86 -16.80 -19.74 -11.38
C PHE A 86 -16.53 -18.88 -10.13
N LYS A 87 -17.58 -18.52 -9.38
CA LYS A 87 -17.46 -17.79 -8.11
C LYS A 87 -16.65 -18.56 -7.06
N VAL A 88 -16.84 -19.88 -6.97
CA VAL A 88 -16.06 -20.72 -6.04
C VAL A 88 -14.58 -20.74 -6.42
N LEU A 89 -14.26 -20.96 -7.70
CA LEU A 89 -12.87 -21.02 -8.18
C LEU A 89 -12.12 -19.70 -8.02
N THR A 90 -12.83 -18.58 -8.13
CA THR A 90 -12.26 -17.24 -8.02
C THR A 90 -12.28 -16.70 -6.57
N GLY A 91 -13.04 -17.34 -5.68
CA GLY A 91 -13.19 -16.95 -4.27
C GLY A 91 -11.87 -16.93 -3.50
N THR A 92 -10.96 -17.90 -3.74
CA THR A 92 -9.64 -17.93 -3.09
C THR A 92 -8.87 -16.62 -3.30
N SER A 93 -8.94 -16.06 -4.53
CA SER A 93 -8.28 -14.80 -4.86
C SER A 93 -8.77 -13.62 -4.01
N ILE A 94 -10.06 -13.60 -3.68
CA ILE A 94 -10.69 -12.58 -2.84
C ILE A 94 -10.26 -12.79 -1.38
N THR A 95 -10.37 -14.02 -0.87
CA THR A 95 -9.99 -14.36 0.50
C THR A 95 -8.53 -14.00 0.81
N GLU A 96 -7.59 -14.30 -0.09
CA GLU A 96 -6.17 -13.97 0.11
C GLU A 96 -5.93 -12.45 0.15
N ARG A 97 -6.69 -11.65 -0.59
CA ARG A 97 -6.61 -10.17 -0.51
C ARG A 97 -7.07 -9.66 0.85
N GLU A 98 -8.20 -10.16 1.34
CA GLU A 98 -8.74 -9.81 2.66
C GLU A 98 -7.77 -10.20 3.80
N GLN A 99 -7.14 -11.36 3.67
CA GLN A 99 -6.09 -11.80 4.59
C GLN A 99 -4.87 -10.87 4.56
N LEU A 100 -4.39 -10.50 3.37
CA LEU A 100 -3.26 -9.57 3.23
C LEU A 100 -3.57 -8.22 3.87
N ASP A 101 -4.77 -7.69 3.62
CA ASP A 101 -5.27 -6.46 4.22
C ASP A 101 -5.28 -6.52 5.75
N THR A 102 -5.68 -7.67 6.30
CA THR A 102 -5.66 -7.94 7.74
C THR A 102 -4.23 -7.95 8.27
N ILE A 103 -3.31 -8.67 7.62
CA ILE A 103 -1.88 -8.71 7.98
C ILE A 103 -1.27 -7.31 7.95
N LEU A 104 -1.61 -6.48 6.97
CA LEU A 104 -1.11 -5.11 6.87
C LEU A 104 -1.61 -4.22 8.02
N ARG A 105 -2.87 -4.37 8.43
CA ARG A 105 -3.42 -3.70 9.62
C ARG A 105 -2.71 -4.17 10.88
N ASP A 106 -2.53 -5.47 11.05
CA ASP A 106 -1.86 -6.06 12.20
C ASP A 106 -0.39 -5.66 12.29
N ARG A 107 0.31 -5.60 11.15
CA ARG A 107 1.69 -5.11 11.06
C ARG A 107 1.78 -3.67 11.56
N ARG A 108 0.87 -2.78 11.13
CA ARG A 108 0.84 -1.39 11.58
C ARG A 108 0.61 -1.30 13.09
N ALA A 109 -0.34 -2.08 13.63
CA ALA A 109 -0.59 -2.16 15.06
C ALA A 109 0.63 -2.73 15.83
N GLY A 110 1.32 -3.72 15.27
CA GLY A 110 2.55 -4.30 15.80
C GLY A 110 3.67 -3.27 15.92
N ILE A 111 3.88 -2.45 14.87
CA ILE A 111 4.86 -1.35 14.88
C ILE A 111 4.55 -0.36 16.00
N ALA A 112 3.30 0.08 16.11
CA ALA A 112 2.89 1.04 17.15
C ALA A 112 3.11 0.49 18.57
N ARG A 113 2.79 -0.79 18.80
CA ARG A 113 3.04 -1.48 20.09
C ARG A 113 4.53 -1.58 20.41
N ARG A 114 5.35 -1.96 19.43
CA ARG A 114 6.81 -2.01 19.57
C ARG A 114 7.36 -0.64 19.95
N GLU A 115 6.97 0.41 19.22
CA GLU A 115 7.43 1.77 19.50
C GLU A 115 7.02 2.25 20.90
N ALA A 116 5.80 1.90 21.35
CA ALA A 116 5.36 2.19 22.70
C ALA A 116 6.18 1.47 23.77
N ALA A 117 6.52 0.19 23.55
CA ALA A 117 7.38 -0.56 24.45
C ALA A 117 8.82 0.03 24.46
N ASP A 118 9.37 0.31 23.28
CA ASP A 118 10.73 0.84 23.15
C ASP A 118 10.89 2.23 23.79
N ARG A 119 9.82 3.03 23.89
CA ARG A 119 9.87 4.29 24.65
C ARG A 119 10.21 4.04 26.13
N LYS A 120 9.52 3.08 26.76
CA LYS A 120 9.79 2.70 28.16
C LYS A 120 11.17 2.06 28.31
N THR A 121 11.57 1.22 27.38
CA THR A 121 12.92 0.64 27.37
C THR A 121 13.99 1.73 27.33
N ARG A 122 13.84 2.75 26.49
CA ARG A 122 14.77 3.88 26.42
C ARG A 122 14.82 4.69 27.73
N GLU A 123 13.70 4.84 28.43
CA GLU A 123 13.66 5.50 29.74
C GLU A 123 14.49 4.72 30.77
N HIS A 124 14.31 3.39 30.85
CA HIS A 124 15.09 2.54 31.74
C HIS A 124 16.59 2.55 31.40
N ILE A 125 16.95 2.48 30.12
CA ILE A 125 18.34 2.60 29.69
C ILE A 125 18.94 3.93 30.17
N LYS A 126 18.23 5.05 29.99
CA LYS A 126 18.69 6.35 30.48
C LYS A 126 18.92 6.38 31.99
N MET A 127 18.01 5.79 32.76
CA MET A 127 18.16 5.72 34.22
C MET A 127 19.44 4.97 34.62
N VAL A 128 19.71 3.83 33.98
CA VAL A 128 20.94 3.05 34.23
C VAL A 128 22.17 3.87 33.86
N VAL A 129 22.16 4.54 32.71
CA VAL A 129 23.29 5.37 32.26
C VAL A 129 23.53 6.54 33.22
N HIS A 130 22.48 7.17 33.73
CA HIS A 130 22.61 8.21 34.75
C HIS A 130 23.17 7.68 36.07
N ALA A 131 22.77 6.47 36.48
CA ALA A 131 23.37 5.83 37.65
C ALA A 131 24.87 5.55 37.44
N VAL A 132 25.26 5.03 36.28
CA VAL A 132 26.68 4.80 35.93
C VAL A 132 27.50 6.09 35.97
N LEU A 133 26.92 7.21 35.54
CA LEU A 133 27.59 8.52 35.60
C LEU A 133 27.77 9.06 37.02
N ALA A 134 26.86 8.69 37.94
CA ALA A 134 26.85 9.16 39.33
C ALA A 134 27.52 8.19 40.31
N ASP A 135 27.88 6.98 39.85
CA ASP A 135 28.56 5.97 40.64
C ASP A 135 29.99 6.45 41.00
N PRO A 136 30.57 6.04 42.14
CA PRO A 136 31.97 6.36 42.45
C PRO A 136 32.97 5.42 41.75
N ASP A 137 32.61 4.15 41.53
CA ASP A 137 33.49 3.14 40.94
C ASP A 137 33.42 3.15 39.41
N HIS A 138 32.28 3.62 38.87
CA HIS A 138 32.02 3.85 37.46
C HIS A 138 31.76 5.33 37.23
N GLY A 139 31.81 5.83 36.00
CA GLY A 139 31.71 7.28 35.79
C GLY A 139 31.89 7.70 34.34
N PRO A 140 31.92 9.01 34.07
CA PRO A 140 31.98 9.54 32.70
C PRO A 140 33.23 9.15 31.91
N ASN A 141 34.30 8.75 32.60
CA ASN A 141 35.54 8.26 31.98
C ASN A 141 35.78 6.75 32.18
N SER A 142 34.76 6.01 32.66
CA SER A 142 34.88 4.57 32.93
C SER A 142 34.87 3.72 31.65
N ALA A 143 35.54 2.56 31.71
CA ALA A 143 35.53 1.58 30.63
C ALA A 143 34.11 1.07 30.33
N LEU A 144 33.25 0.93 31.34
CA LEU A 144 31.85 0.53 31.17
C LEU A 144 31.06 1.55 30.34
N TYR A 145 31.15 2.84 30.69
CA TYR A 145 30.47 3.91 29.97
C TYR A 145 30.92 3.96 28.50
N ARG A 146 32.22 3.76 28.26
CA ARG A 146 32.77 3.66 26.90
C ARG A 146 32.27 2.45 26.13
N ALA A 147 32.19 1.28 26.79
CA ALA A 147 31.71 0.02 26.20
C ALA A 147 30.21 0.05 25.87
N MET A 148 29.41 0.83 26.60
CA MET A 148 28.01 1.12 26.26
C MET A 148 27.84 1.96 24.99
N GLY A 149 28.93 2.42 24.38
CA GLY A 149 28.94 3.19 23.14
C GLY A 149 28.90 4.71 23.34
N TYR A 150 28.98 5.18 24.59
CA TYR A 150 29.09 6.61 24.87
C TYR A 150 30.53 7.10 24.70
N ILE A 151 30.68 8.40 24.39
CA ILE A 151 31.97 9.07 24.32
C ILE A 151 32.29 9.59 25.73
N THR A 152 33.48 9.25 26.23
CA THR A 152 33.94 9.70 27.55
C THR A 152 34.28 11.20 27.57
N ASP A 153 34.28 11.83 28.74
CA ASP A 153 34.62 13.26 28.86
C ASP A 153 36.05 13.55 28.39
N ASN A 154 37.00 12.64 28.67
CA ASN A 154 38.38 12.76 28.19
C ASN A 154 38.47 12.72 26.66
N GLU A 155 37.75 11.80 26.02
CA GLU A 155 37.70 11.73 24.55
C GLU A 155 37.02 12.97 23.96
N ARG A 156 35.95 13.46 24.59
CA ARG A 156 35.26 14.68 24.16
C ARG A 156 36.17 15.91 24.30
N ALA A 157 36.91 16.01 25.42
CA ALA A 157 37.85 17.09 25.68
C ALA A 157 39.04 17.08 24.71
N SER A 158 39.42 15.92 24.20
CA SER A 158 40.50 15.82 23.21
C SER A 158 40.18 16.54 21.88
N GLY A 159 38.90 16.80 21.59
CA GLY A 159 38.46 17.41 20.33
C GLY A 159 38.81 16.59 19.08
N LEU A 160 39.31 15.36 19.26
CA LEU A 160 39.85 14.54 18.19
C LEU A 160 38.72 14.01 17.31
N THR A 161 38.38 14.80 16.30
CA THR A 161 37.42 14.41 15.28
C THR A 161 38.18 13.71 14.16
N ARG A 162 38.10 12.38 14.08
CA ARG A 162 38.65 11.65 12.93
C ARG A 162 37.71 11.89 11.75
N LYS A 163 38.10 12.77 10.82
CA LYS A 163 37.47 12.79 9.49
C LYS A 163 37.76 11.42 8.86
N GLY A 164 36.72 10.69 8.48
CA GLY A 164 36.90 9.51 7.66
C GLY A 164 37.50 9.97 6.34
N ASP A 165 38.68 9.48 5.98
CA ASP A 165 39.25 9.64 4.65
C ASP A 165 38.35 8.88 3.66
N ALA A 166 37.37 9.60 3.13
CA ALA A 166 36.56 9.18 2.01
C ALA A 166 37.12 9.84 0.75
N SER A 167 38.33 9.45 0.33
CA SER A 167 38.82 9.64 -1.05
C SER A 167 40.18 8.94 -1.25
N ASP A 168 40.17 7.63 -1.37
CA ASP A 168 41.06 6.94 -2.30
C ASP A 168 40.15 6.20 -3.29
N ASP A 169 39.59 6.98 -4.22
CA ASP A 169 38.87 6.48 -5.39
C ASP A 169 39.91 6.28 -6.51
N PRO A 170 40.26 5.05 -6.91
CA PRO A 170 41.32 4.78 -7.88
C PRO A 170 40.92 5.02 -9.35
N SER A 171 39.89 5.82 -9.65
CA SER A 171 39.33 5.95 -11.00
C SER A 171 39.78 7.18 -11.79
N ASN A 172 40.99 7.71 -11.57
CA ASN A 172 41.55 8.72 -12.48
C ASN A 172 43.07 8.51 -12.68
N ALA A 173 43.40 7.49 -13.48
CA ALA A 173 44.70 7.27 -14.10
C ALA A 173 44.52 7.12 -15.61
#